data_AF-A0A528V6X0-F1
#
_entry.id   AF-A0A528V6X0-F1
#
_cell.length_a   1.000
_cell.length_b   1.000
_cell.length_c   1.000
_cell.angle_alpha   90.00
_cell.angle_beta   90.00
_cell.angle_gamma   90.00
#
_symmetry.space_group_name_H-M   'P 1'
#
loop_
_entity.id
_entity.type
_entity.pdbx_description
1 polymer ?
#
loop_
_entity_poly.entity_id
_entity_poly.type
_entity_poly.pdbx_seq_one_letter_code
_entity_poly.pdbx_strand_id
1 'polypeptide(L)'
;AYVFADAFHMDDRPWMASPRHVLRAVLDLYHQRGWRAVVAPELEFYLTAPNPDPDRPLIAPVGRNGRSETVQHPYDMAALEEFEPVIQRLYD
;
A
#
# COMPACT_ATOMS: atom_id res chain seq x y z
N ALA A 1 -13.97 -2.00 12.75
CA ALA A 1 -12.74 -1.81 13.55
C ALA A 1 -11.70 -2.81 13.06
N TYR A 2 -10.43 -2.40 13.00
CA TYR A 2 -9.31 -3.25 12.60
C TYR A 2 -8.31 -3.36 13.76
N VAL A 3 -7.62 -4.49 13.89
CA VAL A 3 -6.60 -4.73 14.92
C VAL A 3 -5.40 -5.44 14.30
N PHE A 4 -4.19 -5.01 14.68
CA PHE A 4 -2.98 -5.74 14.37
C PHE A 4 -2.73 -6.79 15.45
N ALA A 5 -2.43 -8.03 15.05
CA ALA A 5 -2.15 -9.13 15.96
C ALA A 5 -0.72 -9.66 15.74
N ASP A 6 -0.10 -10.11 16.82
CA ASP A 6 1.15 -10.88 16.78
C ASP A 6 0.79 -12.37 16.74
N ALA A 7 1.49 -13.13 15.90
CA ALA A 7 1.29 -14.57 15.76
C ALA A 7 2.18 -15.34 16.74
N PHE A 8 1.60 -16.31 17.43
CA PHE A 8 2.26 -17.17 18.41
C PHE A 8 1.97 -18.64 18.12
N HIS A 9 2.88 -19.50 18.54
CA HIS A 9 2.63 -20.93 18.69
C HIS A 9 1.64 -21.18 19.84
N MET A 10 1.09 -22.39 19.93
CA MET A 10 0.20 -22.78 21.03
C MET A 10 0.88 -22.79 22.41
N ASP A 11 2.21 -22.78 22.44
CA ASP A 11 3.03 -22.73 23.66
C ASP A 11 3.49 -21.30 24.00
N ASP A 12 2.78 -20.29 23.49
CA ASP A 12 3.05 -18.85 23.67
C ASP A 12 4.41 -18.36 23.14
N ARG A 13 5.17 -19.20 22.43
CA ARG A 13 6.38 -18.72 21.73
C ARG A 13 6.00 -17.91 20.49
N PRO A 14 6.70 -16.81 20.18
CA PRO A 14 6.41 -16.02 18.99
C PRO A 14 6.67 -16.83 17.72
N TRP A 15 5.82 -16.63 16.70
CA TRP A 15 6.07 -17.17 15.36
C TRP A 15 7.15 -16.34 14.68
N MET A 16 8.39 -16.87 14.63
CA MET A 16 9.57 -16.13 14.19
C MET A 16 9.52 -15.67 12.73
N ALA A 17 8.71 -16.30 11.88
CA ALA A 17 8.52 -15.89 10.49
C ALA A 17 7.37 -14.88 10.29
N SER A 18 6.72 -14.41 11.37
CA SER A 18 5.72 -13.34 11.27
C SER A 18 6.41 -12.04 10.88
N PRO A 19 5.96 -11.33 9.82
CA PRO A 19 6.60 -10.09 9.37
C PRO A 19 6.77 -9.06 10.49
N ARG A 20 5.76 -8.92 11.36
CA ARG A 20 5.80 -7.98 12.49
C ARG A 20 6.80 -8.42 13.58
N HIS A 21 6.94 -9.72 13.82
CA HIS A 21 7.94 -10.21 14.76
C HIS A 21 9.37 -9.99 14.25
N VAL A 22 9.60 -10.26 12.95
CA VAL A 22 10.87 -9.97 12.29
C VAL A 22 11.22 -8.48 12.40
N LEU A 23 10.26 -7.59 12.11
CA LEU A 23 10.48 -6.15 12.24
C LEU A 23 10.85 -5.74 13.67
N ARG A 24 10.17 -6.29 14.69
CA ARG A 24 10.48 -6.01 16.11
C ARG A 24 11.91 -6.43 16.46
N ALA A 25 12.32 -7.63 16.06
CA ALA A 25 13.68 -8.11 16.30
C ALA A 25 14.74 -7.19 15.66
N VAL A 26 14.50 -6.69 14.45
CA VAL A 26 15.38 -5.72 13.79
C VAL A 26 15.41 -4.39 14.56
N LEU A 27 14.26 -3.87 14.98
CA LEU A 27 14.19 -2.64 15.78
C LEU A 27 14.92 -2.77 17.13
N ASP A 28 14.87 -3.94 17.77
CA ASP A 28 15.61 -4.20 19.00
C ASP A 28 17.13 -4.18 18.77
N LEU A 29 17.62 -4.62 17.61
CA LEU A 29 19.04 -4.50 17.23
C LEU A 29 19.48 -3.04 17.02
N TYR A 30 18.59 -2.17 16.54
CA TYR A 30 18.82 -0.73 16.49
C TYR A 30 18.88 -0.14 17.91
N HIS A 31 17.92 -0.47 18.76
CA HIS A 31 17.86 0.02 20.14
C HIS A 31 19.09 -0.38 20.97
N GLN A 32 19.60 -1.61 20.81
CA GLN A 32 20.83 -2.07 21.48
C GLN A 32 22.06 -1.22 21.12
N ARG A 33 22.04 -0.51 19.99
CA ARG A 33 23.09 0.42 19.55
C ARG A 33 22.78 1.88 19.95
N GLY A 34 21.71 2.13 20.68
CA GLY A 34 21.21 3.47 20.97
C GLY A 34 20.60 4.18 19.76
N TRP A 35 20.25 3.44 18.70
CA TRP A 35 19.67 4.00 17.48
C TRP A 35 18.14 3.92 17.50
N ARG A 36 17.51 4.92 16.89
CA ARG A 36 16.08 4.95 16.64
C ARG A 36 15.83 5.01 15.14
N ALA A 37 15.33 3.93 14.56
CA ALA A 37 14.98 3.88 13.15
C ALA A 37 13.78 4.78 12.87
N VAL A 38 13.88 5.63 11.84
CA VAL A 38 12.80 6.45 11.30
C VAL A 38 12.72 6.15 9.81
N VAL A 39 11.55 5.71 9.35
CA VAL A 39 11.32 5.30 7.96
C VAL A 39 10.07 5.98 7.41
N ALA A 40 10.08 6.24 6.10
CA ALA A 40 8.96 6.78 5.35
C ALA A 40 8.80 5.94 4.07
N PRO A 41 7.89 4.96 4.04
CA PRO A 41 7.63 4.19 2.83
C PRO A 41 6.83 5.02 1.83
N GLU A 42 7.15 4.91 0.55
CA GLU A 42 6.36 5.43 -0.57
C GLU A 42 5.56 4.27 -1.18
N LEU A 43 4.24 4.37 -1.16
CA LEU A 43 3.34 3.36 -1.73
C LEU A 43 2.78 3.88 -3.05
N GLU A 44 3.34 3.37 -4.15
CA GLU A 44 2.78 3.57 -5.48
C GLU A 44 1.71 2.51 -5.77
N PHE A 45 0.65 2.91 -6.47
CA PHE A 45 -0.42 2.04 -6.90
C PHE A 45 -1.01 2.53 -8.23
N TYR A 46 -1.76 1.65 -8.90
CA TYR A 46 -2.46 1.96 -10.15
C TYR A 46 -3.96 1.91 -9.93
N LEU A 47 -4.68 2.86 -10.53
CA LEU A 47 -6.13 2.75 -10.69
C LEU A 47 -6.42 1.95 -11.96
N THR A 48 -7.36 1.00 -11.86
CA THR A 48 -7.77 0.15 -12.98
C THR A 48 -9.29 0.18 -13.11
N ALA A 49 -9.81 -0.10 -14.32
CA ALA A 49 -11.22 -0.40 -14.45
C ALA A 49 -11.57 -1.69 -13.69
N PRO A 50 -12.83 -1.87 -13.24
CA PRO A 50 -13.27 -3.14 -12.65
C PRO A 50 -12.94 -4.32 -13.56
N ASN A 51 -12.22 -5.31 -13.03
CA ASN A 51 -11.79 -6.49 -13.78
C ASN A 51 -12.42 -7.77 -13.19
N PRO A 52 -13.66 -8.12 -13.57
CA PRO A 52 -14.34 -9.32 -13.05
C PRO A 52 -13.80 -10.63 -13.63
N ASP A 53 -13.13 -10.55 -14.79
CA ASP A 53 -12.52 -11.68 -15.49
C ASP A 53 -10.99 -11.58 -15.35
N PRO A 54 -10.37 -12.33 -14.43
CA PRO A 54 -8.93 -12.21 -14.15
C PRO A 54 -8.05 -12.66 -15.31
N ASP A 55 -8.60 -13.37 -16.31
CA ASP A 55 -7.87 -13.81 -17.50
C ASP A 55 -7.73 -12.68 -18.54
N ARG A 56 -8.43 -11.55 -18.34
CA ARG A 56 -8.33 -10.36 -19.21
C ARG A 56 -7.27 -9.38 -18.71
N PRO A 57 -6.61 -8.64 -19.63
CA PRO A 57 -5.65 -7.62 -19.23
C PRO A 57 -6.33 -6.49 -18.46
N LEU A 58 -5.59 -5.93 -17.50
CA LEU A 58 -6.00 -4.70 -16.82
C LEU A 58 -6.04 -3.55 -17.82
N ILE A 59 -7.06 -2.71 -17.71
CA ILE A 59 -7.23 -1.51 -18.53
C ILE A 59 -7.39 -0.29 -17.62
N ALA A 60 -6.99 0.87 -18.12
CA ALA A 60 -7.16 2.13 -17.42
C ALA A 60 -8.65 2.42 -17.17
N PRO A 61 -9.02 2.96 -15.99
CA PRO A 61 -10.40 3.35 -15.72
C PRO A 61 -10.84 4.46 -16.68
N VAL A 62 -12.14 4.51 -16.95
CA VAL A 62 -12.74 5.67 -17.62
C VAL A 62 -12.88 6.77 -16.57
N GLY A 63 -12.26 7.91 -16.81
CA GLY A 63 -12.34 9.02 -15.87
C GLY A 63 -13.58 9.89 -16.08
N ARG A 64 -13.65 11.02 -15.37
CA ARG A 64 -14.80 11.95 -15.36
C ARG A 64 -15.13 12.50 -16.75
N ASN A 65 -14.14 12.64 -17.63
CA ASN A 65 -14.32 13.14 -18.98
C ASN A 65 -14.87 12.08 -19.97
N GLY A 66 -15.12 10.85 -19.49
CA GLY A 66 -15.62 9.73 -20.29
C GLY A 66 -14.57 9.06 -21.18
N ARG A 67 -13.29 9.39 -21.00
CA ARG A 67 -12.15 8.81 -21.72
C ARG A 67 -11.25 8.07 -20.74
N SER A 68 -10.59 7.04 -21.25
CA SER A 68 -9.50 6.37 -20.54
C SER A 68 -8.18 7.01 -20.95
N GLU A 69 -7.24 7.09 -20.01
CA GLU A 69 -5.87 7.44 -20.34
C GLU A 69 -5.26 6.42 -21.29
N THR A 70 -4.63 6.91 -22.36
CA THR A 70 -3.89 6.09 -23.33
C THR A 70 -2.40 6.04 -23.05
N VAL A 71 -1.85 6.99 -22.31
CA VAL A 71 -0.42 7.09 -22.00
C VAL A 71 -0.28 7.58 -20.56
N GLN A 72 0.60 6.93 -19.80
CA GLN A 72 0.97 7.38 -18.46
C GLN A 72 1.99 8.52 -18.58
N HIS A 73 1.63 9.68 -18.06
CA HIS A 73 2.53 10.82 -17.95
C HIS A 73 2.86 11.06 -16.48
N PRO A 74 4.15 10.98 -16.07
CA PRO A 74 4.51 11.27 -14.69
C PRO A 74 4.16 12.73 -14.38
N TYR A 75 3.52 12.95 -13.23
CA TYR A 75 3.10 14.27 -12.73
C TYR A 75 2.06 15.00 -13.61
N ASP A 76 1.21 14.26 -14.34
CA ASP A 76 0.12 14.86 -15.10
C ASP A 76 -0.95 15.48 -14.18
N MET A 77 -1.09 16.80 -14.28
CA MET A 77 -2.06 17.56 -13.50
C MET A 77 -3.50 17.26 -13.93
N ALA A 78 -3.74 16.95 -15.21
CA ALA A 78 -5.09 16.62 -15.68
C ALA A 78 -5.58 15.29 -15.12
N ALA A 79 -4.68 14.29 -15.04
CA ALA A 79 -4.96 13.02 -14.40
C ALA A 79 -5.27 13.19 -12.90
N LEU A 80 -4.54 14.09 -12.22
CA LEU A 80 -4.75 14.39 -10.81
C LEU A 80 -6.16 14.97 -10.54
N GLU A 81 -6.60 15.92 -11.35
CA GLU A 81 -7.94 16.52 -11.27
C GLU A 81 -9.05 15.49 -11.56
N GLU A 82 -8.79 14.58 -12.50
CA GLU A 82 -9.73 13.55 -12.89
C GLU A 82 -10.01 12.55 -11.76
N PHE A 83 -8.98 12.13 -11.03
CA PHE A 83 -9.07 11.15 -9.93
C PHE A 83 -9.10 11.77 -8.53
N GLU A 84 -9.26 13.09 -8.43
CA GLU A 84 -9.34 13.84 -7.18
C GLU A 84 -10.25 13.20 -6.11
N PRO A 85 -11.48 12.70 -6.40
CA PRO A 85 -12.33 12.10 -5.37
C PRO A 85 -11.74 10.87 -4.70
N VAL A 86 -11.01 10.05 -5.47
CA VAL A 86 -10.35 8.85 -4.94
C VAL A 86 -9.19 9.27 -4.06
N ILE A 87 -8.41 10.26 -4.52
CA ILE A 87 -7.28 10.81 -3.79
C ILE A 87 -7.75 11.40 -2.46
N GLN A 88 -8.75 12.28 -2.47
CA GLN A 88 -9.32 12.88 -1.25
C GLN A 88 -9.78 11.80 -0.25
N ARG A 89 -10.48 10.76 -0.72
CA ARG A 89 -10.92 9.65 0.12
C ARG A 89 -9.76 8.83 0.74
N LEU A 90 -8.60 8.77 0.09
CA LEU A 90 -7.43 8.09 0.65
C LEU A 90 -6.73 8.92 1.74
N TYR A 91 -6.87 10.24 1.70
CA TYR A 91 -6.30 11.15 2.70
C TYR A 91 -7.22 11.35 3.93
N ASP A 92 -8.53 11.16 3.77
CA ASP A 92 -9.53 11.15 4.86
C ASP A 92 -9.46 9.88 5.73
#